data_AF-A0A3S3QWM7-F1
#
_entry.id   AF-A0A3S3QWM7-F1
#
_cell.length_a   1.000
_cell.length_b   1.000
_cell.length_c   1.000
_cell.angle_alpha   90.00
_cell.angle_beta   90.00
_cell.angle_gamma   90.00
#
_symmetry.space_group_name_H-M   'P 1'
#
loop_
_entity.id
_entity.type
_entity.pdbx_description
1 polymer ?
#
loop_
_entity_poly.entity_id
_entity_poly.type
_entity_poly.pdbx_seq_one_letter_code
_entity_poly.pdbx_strand_id
1 'polypeptide(L)'
;MLVVVESIETTLRIWASTLHDVKSRIRRLFPQERVANSAGLFLEGLLRDEHRKTGWMRAEAAGDPGPWRQQAILGRAKWDADALRDIVRKYALETLADSEAVLAIGETAFIKQG
;
A
#
# COMPACT_ATOMS: atom_id res chain seq x y z
N MET A 1 -12.55 -30.15 1.72
CA MET A 1 -11.24 -29.89 1.04
C MET A 1 -11.43 -29.06 -0.23
N LEU A 2 -12.25 -29.49 -1.21
CA LEU A 2 -12.55 -28.69 -2.42
C LEU A 2 -13.14 -27.29 -2.15
N VAL A 3 -14.13 -27.19 -1.25
CA VAL A 3 -14.76 -25.91 -0.87
C VAL A 3 -13.78 -24.90 -0.24
N VAL A 4 -12.78 -25.41 0.51
CA VAL A 4 -11.77 -24.55 1.16
C VAL A 4 -10.76 -24.03 0.14
N VAL A 5 -10.35 -24.86 -0.82
CA VAL A 5 -9.44 -24.45 -1.90
C VAL A 5 -10.09 -23.41 -2.81
N GLU A 6 -11.35 -23.60 -3.19
CA GLU A 6 -12.12 -22.65 -4.01
C GLU A 6 -12.32 -21.30 -3.30
N SER A 7 -12.51 -21.32 -1.98
CA SER A 7 -12.58 -20.13 -1.13
C SER A 7 -11.24 -19.37 -1.04
N ILE A 8 -10.12 -20.09 -0.90
CA ILE A 8 -8.77 -19.49 -0.90
C ILE A 8 -8.48 -18.85 -2.25
N GLU A 9 -8.75 -19.55 -3.35
CA GLU A 9 -8.49 -19.04 -4.69
C GLU A 9 -9.33 -17.79 -4.99
N THR A 10 -10.60 -17.79 -4.60
CA THR A 10 -11.48 -16.61 -4.73
C THR A 10 -10.95 -15.44 -3.91
N THR A 11 -10.56 -15.69 -2.66
CA THR A 11 -9.99 -14.66 -1.78
C THR A 11 -8.71 -14.07 -2.39
N LEU A 12 -7.80 -14.92 -2.89
CA LEU A 12 -6.58 -14.46 -3.55
C LEU A 12 -6.85 -13.63 -4.80
N ARG A 13 -7.83 -14.02 -5.62
CA ARG A 13 -8.21 -13.24 -6.82
C ARG A 13 -8.76 -11.87 -6.44
N ILE A 14 -9.60 -11.79 -5.41
CA ILE A 14 -10.13 -10.52 -4.89
C ILE A 14 -8.96 -9.66 -4.39
N TRP A 15 -8.08 -10.22 -3.57
CA TRP A 15 -6.91 -9.49 -3.08
C TRP A 15 -6.03 -8.96 -4.21
N ALA A 16 -5.73 -9.79 -5.21
CA ALA A 16 -4.92 -9.40 -6.35
C ALA A 16 -5.58 -8.28 -7.17
N SER A 17 -6.89 -8.37 -7.43
CA SER A 17 -7.62 -7.36 -8.19
C SER A 17 -7.75 -6.05 -7.41
N THR A 18 -8.02 -6.12 -6.11
CA THR A 18 -8.09 -4.95 -5.22
C THR A 18 -6.73 -4.25 -5.11
N LEU A 19 -5.66 -5.01 -4.92
CA LEU A 19 -4.30 -4.45 -4.90
C LEU A 19 -3.93 -3.82 -6.25
N HIS A 20 -4.33 -4.44 -7.36
CA HIS A 20 -4.14 -3.87 -8.69
C HIS A 20 -4.91 -2.55 -8.87
N ASP A 21 -6.16 -2.47 -8.43
CA ASP A 21 -6.97 -1.24 -8.48
C ASP A 21 -6.31 -0.10 -7.68
N VAL A 22 -5.89 -0.37 -6.44
CA VAL A 22 -5.19 0.64 -5.61
C VAL A 22 -3.92 1.13 -6.31
N LYS A 23 -3.11 0.22 -6.86
CA LYS A 23 -1.91 0.58 -7.62
C LYS A 23 -2.22 1.43 -8.84
N SER A 24 -3.28 1.10 -9.58
CA SER A 24 -3.76 1.87 -10.74
C SER A 24 -4.16 3.28 -10.34
N ARG A 25 -4.89 3.44 -9.23
CA ARG A 25 -5.32 4.76 -8.72
C ARG A 25 -4.14 5.64 -8.33
N ILE A 26 -3.12 5.10 -7.66
CA ILE A 26 -1.96 5.89 -7.20
C ILE A 26 -0.93 6.13 -8.32
N ARG A 27 -0.93 5.34 -9.40
CA ARG A 27 0.00 5.45 -10.54
C ARG A 27 0.13 6.87 -11.08
N ARG A 28 -0.98 7.62 -11.11
CA ARG A 28 -1.04 9.00 -11.62
C ARG A 28 -0.23 10.01 -10.80
N LEU A 29 0.12 9.67 -9.55
CA LEU A 29 0.94 10.53 -8.70
C LEU A 29 2.43 10.46 -9.04
N PHE A 30 2.83 9.49 -9.86
CA PHE A 30 4.21 9.22 -10.20
C PHE A 30 4.42 9.43 -11.70
N PRO A 31 5.02 10.57 -12.12
CA PRO A 31 5.19 10.88 -13.54
C PRO A 31 6.06 9.84 -14.27
N GLN A 32 7.04 9.27 -13.57
CA GLN A 32 7.97 8.29 -14.13
C GLN A 32 7.50 6.87 -13.82
N GLU A 33 7.38 6.04 -14.86
CA GLU A 33 6.91 4.65 -14.75
C GLU A 33 7.73 3.83 -13.76
N ARG A 34 9.07 3.92 -13.83
CA ARG A 34 9.97 3.25 -12.87
C ARG A 34 9.66 3.60 -11.41
N VAL A 35 9.29 4.86 -11.13
CA VAL A 35 8.99 5.35 -9.78
C VAL A 35 7.62 4.83 -9.35
N ALA A 36 6.65 4.80 -10.27
CA ALA A 36 5.35 4.21 -10.01
C ALA A 36 5.44 2.71 -9.70
N ASN A 37 6.27 1.97 -10.45
CA ASN A 37 6.51 0.56 -10.20
C ASN A 37 7.15 0.35 -8.82
N SER A 38 8.16 1.15 -8.47
CA SER A 38 8.76 1.13 -7.12
C SER A 38 7.75 1.48 -6.03
N ALA A 39 6.85 2.43 -6.24
CA ALA A 39 5.78 2.77 -5.28
C ALA A 39 4.78 1.62 -5.11
N GLY A 40 4.43 0.91 -6.19
CA GLY A 40 3.59 -0.28 -6.14
C GLY A 40 4.24 -1.43 -5.36
N LEU A 41 5.53 -1.66 -5.55
CA LEU A 41 6.30 -2.65 -4.78
C LEU A 41 6.47 -2.23 -3.32
N PHE A 42 6.61 -0.93 -3.06
CA PHE A 42 6.64 -0.40 -1.70
C PHE A 42 5.33 -0.68 -0.96
N LEU A 43 4.18 -0.46 -1.60
CA LEU A 43 2.86 -0.77 -1.07
C LEU A 43 2.71 -2.27 -0.76
N GLU A 44 3.13 -3.14 -1.69
CA GLU A 44 3.15 -4.59 -1.43
C GLU A 44 3.99 -4.94 -0.21
N GLY A 45 5.20 -4.38 -0.12
CA GLY A 45 6.07 -4.56 1.04
C GLY A 45 5.39 -4.15 2.35
N LEU A 46 4.63 -3.05 2.36
CA LEU A 46 3.87 -2.61 3.53
C LEU A 46 2.72 -3.54 3.94
N LEU A 47 2.19 -4.35 3.02
CA LEU A 47 1.08 -5.27 3.29
C LEU A 47 1.52 -6.69 3.68
N ARG A 48 2.80 -7.02 3.53
CA ARG A 48 3.33 -8.32 3.97
C ARG A 48 3.28 -8.52 5.49
N ASP A 49 3.35 -9.75 5.97
CA ASP A 49 3.09 -10.12 7.38
C ASP A 49 4.27 -9.81 8.34
N GLU A 50 5.39 -9.24 7.86
CA GLU A 50 6.56 -9.03 8.72
C GLU A 50 6.35 -7.88 9.72
N HIS A 51 6.53 -8.18 11.02
CA HIS A 51 6.38 -7.23 12.14
C HIS A 51 7.31 -6.01 12.05
N ARG A 52 8.51 -6.14 11.47
CA ARG A 52 9.45 -5.03 11.25
C ARG A 52 9.91 -5.03 9.79
N LYS A 53 9.78 -3.88 9.14
CA LYS A 53 10.15 -3.71 7.72
C LYS A 53 11.24 -2.67 7.61
N THR A 54 12.48 -3.13 7.59
CA THR A 54 13.61 -2.24 7.30
C THR A 54 13.62 -1.86 5.81
N GLY A 55 14.39 -0.83 5.45
CA GLY A 55 14.57 -0.47 4.04
C GLY A 55 15.19 -1.60 3.20
N TRP A 56 16.03 -2.43 3.81
CA TRP A 56 16.66 -3.60 3.19
C TRP A 56 15.65 -4.71 2.91
N MET A 57 14.84 -5.08 3.91
CA MET A 57 13.81 -6.13 3.73
C MET A 57 12.80 -5.76 2.64
N ARG A 58 12.40 -4.48 2.56
CA ARG A 58 11.53 -4.02 1.45
C ARG A 58 12.21 -4.10 0.09
N ALA A 59 13.51 -3.83 0.01
CA ALA A 59 14.25 -3.91 -1.24
C ALA A 59 14.43 -5.36 -1.69
N GLU A 60 14.75 -6.27 -0.78
CA GLU A 60 14.81 -7.71 -1.07
C GLU A 60 13.45 -8.24 -1.55
N ALA A 61 12.37 -7.88 -0.85
CA ALA A 61 11.01 -8.24 -1.25
C ALA A 61 10.60 -7.68 -2.63
N ALA A 62 11.16 -6.54 -3.02
CA ALA A 62 10.96 -5.90 -4.32
C ALA A 62 11.92 -6.43 -5.41
N GLY A 63 12.88 -7.30 -5.07
CA GLY A 63 13.93 -7.76 -6.00
C GLY A 63 14.96 -6.69 -6.37
N ASP A 64 15.06 -5.62 -5.58
CA ASP A 64 16.03 -4.55 -5.80
C ASP A 64 17.42 -4.94 -5.28
N PRO A 65 18.52 -4.55 -5.94
CA PRO A 65 19.89 -4.86 -5.51
C PRO A 65 20.32 -4.11 -4.23
N GLY A 66 19.46 -3.24 -3.70
CA GLY A 66 19.68 -2.52 -2.46
C GLY A 66 18.58 -1.49 -2.16
N PRO A 67 18.65 -0.82 -0.99
CA PRO A 67 17.51 -0.11 -0.42
C PRO A 67 17.17 1.22 -1.11
N TRP A 68 18.04 1.73 -1.99
CA TRP A 68 17.96 3.11 -2.48
C TRP A 68 16.69 3.42 -3.26
N ARG A 69 16.17 2.48 -4.05
CA ARG A 69 14.94 2.68 -4.82
C ARG A 69 13.73 2.80 -3.89
N GLN A 70 13.63 1.91 -2.90
CA GLN A 70 12.58 1.94 -1.89
C GLN A 70 12.68 3.16 -0.97
N GLN A 71 13.90 3.57 -0.60
CA GLN A 71 14.13 4.80 0.18
C GLN A 71 13.83 6.07 -0.62
N ALA A 72 14.08 6.06 -1.93
CA ALA A 72 13.80 7.20 -2.79
C ALA A 72 12.31 7.55 -2.80
N ILE A 73 11.41 6.57 -2.70
CA ILE A 73 9.96 6.83 -2.57
C ILE A 73 9.68 7.76 -1.39
N LEU A 74 10.34 7.57 -0.25
CA LEU A 74 10.05 8.36 0.95
C LEU A 74 10.77 9.71 1.01
N GLY A 75 11.93 9.85 0.37
CA GLY A 75 12.79 11.03 0.60
C GLY A 75 13.29 11.77 -0.64
N ARG A 76 13.11 11.22 -1.85
CA ARG A 76 13.71 11.80 -3.07
C ARG A 76 12.77 11.84 -4.28
N ALA A 77 11.74 11.02 -4.29
CA ALA A 77 10.75 10.97 -5.35
C ALA A 77 9.83 12.20 -5.26
N LYS A 78 9.49 12.76 -6.42
CA LYS A 78 8.48 13.82 -6.52
C LYS A 78 7.10 13.20 -6.67
N TRP A 79 6.31 13.24 -5.60
CA TRP A 79 4.90 12.88 -5.54
C TRP A 79 4.23 13.72 -4.45
N ASP A 80 2.91 13.82 -4.51
CA ASP A 80 2.11 14.64 -3.60
C ASP A 80 1.46 13.78 -2.53
N ALA A 81 1.82 14.05 -1.26
CA ALA A 81 1.30 13.32 -0.11
C ALA A 81 -0.16 13.62 0.19
N ASP A 82 -0.60 14.86 -0.01
CA ASP A 82 -2.01 15.24 0.15
C ASP A 82 -2.86 14.58 -0.93
N ALA A 83 -2.37 14.55 -2.18
CA ALA A 83 -3.06 13.85 -3.26
C ALA A 83 -3.14 12.34 -3.02
N LEU A 84 -2.10 11.71 -2.45
CA LEU A 84 -2.15 10.30 -2.05
C LEU A 84 -3.17 10.07 -0.93
N ARG A 85 -3.18 10.93 0.09
CA ARG A 85 -4.17 10.89 1.18
C ARG A 85 -5.58 10.96 0.62
N ASP A 86 -5.85 11.87 -0.31
CA ASP A 86 -7.18 12.06 -0.88
C ASP A 86 -7.64 10.84 -1.70
N ILE A 87 -6.71 10.19 -2.42
CA ILE A 87 -6.98 8.90 -3.09
C ILE A 87 -7.34 7.82 -2.08
N VAL A 88 -6.54 7.65 -1.03
CA VAL A 88 -6.78 6.62 0.00
C VAL A 88 -8.10 6.88 0.72
N ARG A 89 -8.39 8.14 1.07
CA ARG A 89 -9.65 8.53 1.71
C ARG A 89 -10.84 8.20 0.81
N LYS A 90 -10.78 8.55 -0.47
CA LYS A 90 -11.84 8.23 -1.43
C LYS A 90 -12.04 6.72 -1.55
N TYR A 91 -10.97 5.96 -1.71
CA TYR A 91 -11.01 4.50 -1.80
C TYR A 91 -11.65 3.85 -0.55
N ALA A 92 -11.26 4.32 0.65
CA ALA A 92 -11.84 3.83 1.90
C ALA A 92 -13.33 4.14 1.99
N LEU A 93 -13.75 5.36 1.63
CA LEU A 93 -15.16 5.75 1.65
C LEU A 93 -16.01 4.98 0.63
N GLU A 94 -15.48 4.68 -0.56
CA GLU A 94 -16.21 3.86 -1.55
C GLU A 94 -16.57 2.46 -1.02
N THR A 95 -15.82 1.95 -0.03
CA THR A 95 -16.03 0.61 0.53
C THR A 95 -16.67 0.63 1.91
N LEU A 96 -16.39 1.65 2.73
CA LEU A 96 -16.77 1.70 4.14
C LEU A 96 -17.85 2.74 4.46
N ALA A 97 -18.21 3.63 3.52
CA ALA A 97 -19.25 4.61 3.79
C ALA A 97 -20.63 3.95 3.89
N ASP A 98 -21.35 4.31 4.93
CA ASP A 98 -22.73 3.92 5.19
C ASP A 98 -23.45 5.14 5.80
N SER A 99 -24.74 5.32 5.53
CA SER A 99 -25.50 6.46 6.07
C SER A 99 -25.62 6.42 7.59
N GLU A 100 -25.54 5.22 8.17
CA GLU A 100 -25.61 4.98 9.61
C GLU A 100 -24.20 4.88 10.25
N ALA A 101 -23.12 5.02 9.47
CA ALA A 101 -21.77 4.96 9.99
C ALA A 101 -21.42 6.19 10.86
N VAL A 102 -20.71 5.95 11.96
CA VAL A 102 -20.15 7.00 12.83
C VAL A 102 -18.67 7.19 12.54
N LEU A 103 -18.26 8.43 12.28
CA LEU A 103 -16.85 8.79 12.16
C LEU A 103 -16.24 8.97 13.55
N ALA A 104 -15.38 8.02 13.96
CA ALA A 104 -14.53 8.16 15.14
C ALA A 104 -13.19 8.81 14.76
N ILE A 105 -12.84 9.92 15.42
CA ILE A 105 -11.55 10.61 15.26
C ILE A 105 -10.77 10.46 16.56
N GLY A 106 -9.53 10.02 16.46
CA GLY A 106 -8.61 9.93 17.60
C GLY A 106 -7.21 10.38 17.20
N GLU A 107 -6.45 10.85 18.17
CA GLU A 107 -5.02 11.12 18.00
C GLU A 107 -4.23 9.83 18.21
N THR A 108 -3.42 9.43 17.22
CA THR A 108 -2.53 8.28 17.36
C THR A 108 -1.10 8.78 17.54
N ALA A 109 -0.57 8.70 18.77
CA ALA A 109 0.83 8.98 19.04
C ALA A 109 1.66 7.69 18.91
N PHE A 110 2.71 7.72 18.09
CA PHE A 110 3.71 6.66 18.08
C PHE A 110 4.78 6.96 19.12
N ILE A 111 4.88 6.12 20.15
CA ILE A 111 6.03 6.15 21.07
C ILE A 111 7.23 5.58 20.31
N LYS A 112 8.19 6.44 19.95
CA LYS A 112 9.50 5.97 19.50
C LYS A 112 10.24 5.37 20.69
N GLN A 113 10.29 4.06 20.75
CA GLN A 113 11.29 3.34 21.53
C GLN A 113 12.64 3.60 20.83
N GLY A 114 13.56 4.25 21.54
CA GLY A 114 14.95 4.44 21.09
C GLY A 114 15.68 3.13 20.90
#